data_AF-A0A0F9RHC7-F1
#
_entry.id   AF-A0A0F9RHC7-F1
#
_cell.length_a   1.000
_cell.length_b   1.000
_cell.length_c   1.000
_cell.angle_alpha   90.00
_cell.angle_beta   90.00
_cell.angle_gamma   90.00
#
_symmetry.space_group_name_H-M   'P 1'
#
loop_
_entity.id
_entity.type
_entity.pdbx_description
1 polymer ?
#
loop_
_entity_poly.entity_id
_entity_poly.type
_entity_poly.pdbx_seq_one_letter_code
_entity_poly.pdbx_strand_id
1 'polypeptide(L)'
;MGELQVKEKSKELILIKQLIDDGKNDKAAQVMKDFEETSELTLHEIVLCHLLKCELLFQQGPYEDLVKVAEQTYKESLELGKSLFSVDALYFKTLALIYLYRIEEASDTITQGEELLKTLPNKLSMDYKKRKARLVFVKGVSYNKFYNQNGDVDIALEHFYQSLALQEEVGDKEEISLSLQGIIFNLGNLKGETDKALKYVERFLALVEKKEFKNKYKIAYGLTNVQ
;
A
#
# COMPACT_ATOMS: atom_id res chain seq x y z
N MET A 1 -7.15 32.25 15.91
CA MET A 1 -7.26 30.91 16.51
C MET A 1 -7.40 29.81 15.45
N GLY A 2 -8.30 29.94 14.45
CA GLY A 2 -8.53 28.89 13.43
C GLY A 2 -7.30 28.46 12.60
N GLU A 3 -6.48 29.39 12.08
CA GLU A 3 -5.31 29.02 11.26
C GLU A 3 -4.18 28.32 12.02
N LEU A 4 -4.00 28.64 13.30
CA LEU A 4 -3.03 27.99 14.18
C LEU A 4 -3.45 26.54 14.46
N GLN A 5 -4.74 26.33 14.74
CA GLN A 5 -5.32 25.02 15.01
C GLN A 5 -5.27 24.10 13.77
N VAL A 6 -5.55 24.62 12.57
CA VAL A 6 -5.42 23.86 11.30
C VAL A 6 -3.96 23.46 11.03
N LYS A 7 -2.99 24.36 11.29
CA LYS A 7 -1.56 24.03 11.16
C LYS A 7 -1.09 23.00 12.17
N GLU A 8 -1.68 22.97 13.36
CA GLU A 8 -1.34 22.02 14.43
C GLU A 8 -1.83 20.61 14.10
N LYS A 9 -3.09 20.48 13.67
CA LYS A 9 -3.67 19.19 13.22
C LYS A 9 -2.92 18.57 12.04
N SER A 10 -2.50 19.40 11.07
CA SER A 10 -1.67 18.93 9.97
C SER A 10 -0.33 18.37 10.44
N LYS A 11 0.27 18.92 11.51
CA LYS A 11 1.52 18.41 12.08
C LYS A 11 1.32 17.08 12.79
N GLU A 12 0.19 16.87 13.47
CA GLU A 12 -0.10 15.61 14.15
C GLU A 12 -0.25 14.46 13.16
N LEU A 13 -1.00 14.64 12.08
CA LEU A 13 -1.10 13.63 11.00
C LEU A 13 0.26 13.32 10.37
N ILE A 14 1.11 14.34 10.17
CA ILE A 14 2.48 14.17 9.69
C ILE A 14 3.32 13.38 10.70
N LEU A 15 3.20 13.67 11.99
CA LEU A 15 3.90 12.97 13.06
C LEU A 15 3.47 11.50 13.13
N ILE A 16 2.18 11.22 13.06
CA ILE A 16 1.63 9.85 13.03
C ILE A 16 2.25 9.10 11.85
N LYS A 17 2.23 9.68 10.65
CA LYS A 17 2.85 9.07 9.46
C LYS A 17 4.33 8.78 9.66
N GLN A 18 5.09 9.73 10.20
CA GLN A 18 6.52 9.53 10.48
C GLN A 18 6.76 8.41 11.49
N LEU A 19 5.94 8.30 12.54
CA LEU A 19 6.04 7.23 13.53
C LEU A 19 5.75 5.86 12.91
N ILE A 20 4.76 5.77 12.02
CA ILE A 20 4.44 4.55 11.25
C ILE A 20 5.61 4.17 10.33
N ASP A 21 6.20 5.15 9.62
CA ASP A 21 7.33 4.92 8.72
C ASP A 21 8.58 4.44 9.47
N ASP A 22 8.77 4.95 10.70
CA ASP A 22 9.85 4.55 11.61
C ASP A 22 9.57 3.21 12.32
N GLY A 23 8.41 2.58 12.11
CA GLY A 23 7.98 1.35 12.78
C GLY A 23 7.67 1.53 14.27
N LYS A 24 7.47 2.77 14.74
CA LYS A 24 7.13 3.10 16.13
C LYS A 24 5.62 3.00 16.35
N ASN A 25 5.08 1.81 16.09
CA ASN A 25 3.65 1.56 15.98
C ASN A 25 2.86 1.91 17.25
N ASP A 26 3.38 1.60 18.45
CA ASP A 26 2.71 1.93 19.71
C ASP A 26 2.60 3.45 19.92
N LYS A 27 3.65 4.20 19.56
CA LYS A 27 3.64 5.66 19.65
C LYS A 27 2.70 6.27 18.63
N ALA A 28 2.69 5.73 17.40
CA ALA A 28 1.75 6.16 16.37
C ALA A 28 0.30 5.95 16.82
N ALA A 29 0.00 4.78 17.40
CA ALA A 29 -1.33 4.46 17.93
C ALA A 29 -1.75 5.42 19.05
N GLN A 30 -0.83 5.75 19.97
CA GLN A 30 -1.13 6.69 21.06
C GLN A 30 -1.43 8.10 20.52
N VAL A 31 -0.56 8.64 19.66
CA VAL A 31 -0.76 9.99 19.07
C VAL A 31 -2.05 10.03 18.24
N MET A 32 -2.36 8.95 17.51
CA MET A 32 -3.60 8.83 16.74
C MET A 32 -4.84 8.83 17.64
N LYS A 33 -4.80 8.10 18.76
CA LYS A 33 -5.89 8.10 19.74
C LYS A 33 -6.09 9.50 20.33
N ASP A 34 -5.02 10.18 20.71
CA ASP A 34 -5.08 11.54 21.26
C ASP A 34 -5.67 12.51 20.21
N PHE A 35 -5.31 12.36 18.93
CA PHE A 35 -5.87 13.12 17.81
C PHE A 35 -7.38 12.90 17.64
N GLU A 36 -7.84 11.65 17.75
CA GLU A 36 -9.26 11.27 17.66
C GLU A 36 -10.09 11.77 18.87
N GLU A 37 -9.52 11.79 20.08
CA GLU A 37 -10.25 12.12 21.33
C GLU A 37 -10.35 13.63 21.64
N THR A 38 -9.41 14.44 21.13
CA THR A 38 -9.27 15.84 21.55
C THR A 38 -9.99 16.87 20.67
N SER A 39 -10.57 16.44 19.54
CA SER A 39 -10.83 17.35 18.42
C SER A 39 -12.19 17.18 17.75
N GLU A 40 -12.87 18.30 17.45
CA GLU A 40 -13.83 18.34 16.34
C GLU A 40 -13.03 18.23 15.02
N LEU A 41 -12.95 17.01 14.48
CA LEU A 41 -12.25 16.72 13.23
C LEU A 41 -13.15 17.00 12.02
N THR A 42 -12.56 17.56 10.97
CA THR A 42 -13.24 17.60 9.67
C THR A 42 -13.27 16.21 9.04
N LEU A 43 -14.24 15.94 8.16
CA LEU A 43 -14.32 14.66 7.45
C LEU A 43 -13.02 14.33 6.68
N HIS A 44 -12.35 15.33 6.13
CA HIS A 44 -11.05 15.17 5.47
C HIS A 44 -9.96 14.72 6.44
N GLU A 45 -9.90 15.27 7.65
CA GLU A 45 -8.96 14.86 8.71
C GLU A 45 -9.25 13.44 9.20
N ILE A 46 -10.53 13.07 9.33
CA ILE A 46 -10.97 11.72 9.69
C ILE A 46 -10.49 10.71 8.65
N VAL A 47 -10.74 10.97 7.36
CA VAL A 47 -10.32 10.07 6.27
C VAL A 47 -8.80 9.90 6.25
N LEU A 48 -8.03 10.97 6.43
CA LEU A 48 -6.56 10.87 6.50
C LEU A 48 -6.11 10.05 7.72
N CYS A 49 -6.71 10.29 8.88
CA CYS A 49 -6.41 9.53 10.10
C CYS A 49 -6.71 8.04 9.90
N HIS A 50 -7.87 7.70 9.33
CA HIS A 50 -8.26 6.32 9.06
C HIS A 50 -7.37 5.65 8.00
N LEU A 51 -6.88 6.38 6.99
CA LEU A 51 -5.87 5.84 6.06
C LEU A 51 -4.54 5.52 6.77
N LEU A 52 -4.10 6.36 7.71
CA LEU A 52 -2.92 6.07 8.54
C LEU A 52 -3.17 4.88 9.47
N LYS A 53 -4.39 4.75 10.01
CA LYS A 53 -4.82 3.59 10.79
C LYS A 53 -4.80 2.31 9.95
N CYS A 54 -5.24 2.38 8.69
CA CYS A 54 -5.15 1.25 7.76
C CYS A 54 -3.69 0.81 7.57
N GLU A 55 -2.77 1.75 7.37
CA GLU A 55 -1.35 1.45 7.24
C GLU A 55 -0.78 0.80 8.51
N LEU A 56 -1.12 1.34 9.68
CA LEU A 56 -0.69 0.81 10.97
C LEU A 56 -1.20 -0.61 11.20
N LEU A 57 -2.49 -0.86 10.96
CA LEU A 57 -3.10 -2.19 11.08
C LEU A 57 -2.47 -3.18 10.09
N PHE A 58 -2.16 -2.74 8.87
CA PHE A 58 -1.46 -3.60 7.91
C PHE A 58 -0.09 -4.04 8.43
N GLN A 59 0.67 -3.13 9.04
CA GLN A 59 1.97 -3.47 9.64
C GLN A 59 1.85 -4.40 10.86
N GLN A 60 0.76 -4.31 11.62
CA GLN A 60 0.53 -5.11 12.83
C GLN A 60 -0.07 -6.50 12.53
N GLY A 61 -0.75 -6.66 11.38
CA GLY A 61 -1.37 -7.91 10.97
C GLY A 61 -2.83 -8.21 11.37
N PRO A 62 -3.59 -7.41 12.15
CA PRO A 62 -5.02 -7.68 12.38
C PRO A 62 -5.86 -7.35 11.13
N TYR A 63 -5.78 -8.22 10.11
CA TYR A 63 -6.34 -7.96 8.78
C TYR A 63 -7.87 -7.88 8.74
N GLU A 64 -8.59 -8.59 9.62
CA GLU A 64 -10.06 -8.45 9.71
C GLU A 64 -10.47 -7.05 10.17
N ASP A 65 -9.73 -6.46 11.11
CA ASP A 65 -10.00 -5.09 11.54
C ASP A 65 -9.57 -4.08 10.47
N LEU A 66 -8.49 -4.37 9.74
CA LEU A 66 -8.10 -3.58 8.58
C LEU A 66 -9.20 -3.55 7.50
N VAL A 67 -9.83 -4.68 7.19
CA VAL A 67 -10.96 -4.71 6.23
C VAL A 67 -12.08 -3.78 6.70
N LYS A 68 -12.46 -3.83 7.98
CA LYS A 68 -13.52 -2.97 8.55
C LYS A 68 -13.16 -1.48 8.46
N VAL A 69 -11.94 -1.11 8.88
CA VAL A 69 -11.48 0.28 8.85
C VAL A 69 -11.37 0.77 7.40
N ALA A 70 -10.83 -0.02 6.49
CA ALA A 70 -10.70 0.35 5.09
C ALA A 70 -12.07 0.51 4.39
N GLU A 71 -13.03 -0.36 4.69
CA GLU A 71 -14.42 -0.24 4.20
C GLU A 71 -15.09 1.04 4.72
N GLN A 72 -14.91 1.34 6.02
CA GLN A 72 -15.44 2.57 6.61
C GLN A 72 -14.79 3.82 5.98
N THR A 73 -13.46 3.81 5.85
CA THR A 73 -12.68 4.89 5.21
C THR A 73 -13.13 5.11 3.77
N TYR A 74 -13.41 4.03 3.03
CA TYR A 74 -13.92 4.12 1.67
C TYR A 74 -15.25 4.88 1.63
N LYS A 75 -16.22 4.53 2.48
CA LYS A 75 -17.52 5.21 2.56
C LYS A 75 -17.36 6.71 2.88
N GLU A 76 -16.59 7.03 3.92
CA GLU A 76 -16.32 8.41 4.32
C GLU A 76 -15.59 9.21 3.23
N SER A 77 -14.64 8.58 2.54
CA SER A 77 -13.92 9.23 1.45
C SER A 77 -14.80 9.51 0.23
N LEU A 78 -15.88 8.75 0.02
CA LEU A 78 -16.87 9.03 -1.03
C LEU A 78 -17.75 10.23 -0.69
N GLU A 79 -18.01 10.49 0.60
CA GLU A 79 -18.75 11.66 1.07
C GLU A 79 -17.98 12.97 0.81
N LEU A 80 -16.65 12.92 0.78
CA LEU A 80 -15.79 14.02 0.29
C LEU A 80 -15.85 14.22 -1.23
N GLY A 81 -16.59 13.36 -1.93
CA GLY A 81 -16.57 13.20 -3.38
C GLY A 81 -15.56 12.13 -3.81
N LYS A 82 -15.84 11.48 -4.95
CA LYS A 82 -14.93 10.49 -5.55
C LYS A 82 -13.52 11.07 -5.65
N SER A 83 -12.58 10.47 -4.93
CA SER A 83 -11.22 11.00 -4.77
C SER A 83 -10.18 9.89 -4.78
N LEU A 84 -8.90 10.27 -4.78
CA LEU A 84 -7.80 9.31 -4.67
C LEU A 84 -7.73 8.64 -3.30
N PHE A 85 -8.31 9.25 -2.25
CA PHE A 85 -8.41 8.62 -0.92
C PHE A 85 -9.30 7.38 -0.93
N SER A 86 -10.35 7.39 -1.73
CA SER A 86 -11.21 6.23 -1.94
C SER A 86 -10.44 5.07 -2.58
N VAL A 87 -9.52 5.38 -3.51
CA VAL A 87 -8.65 4.37 -4.13
C VAL A 87 -7.62 3.85 -3.11
N ASP A 88 -7.06 4.72 -2.27
CA ASP A 88 -6.15 4.32 -1.19
C ASP A 88 -6.84 3.39 -0.17
N ALA A 89 -8.11 3.65 0.18
CA ALA A 89 -8.89 2.78 1.06
C ALA A 89 -9.13 1.39 0.43
N LEU A 90 -9.53 1.35 -0.85
CA LEU A 90 -9.71 0.09 -1.58
C LEU A 90 -8.41 -0.70 -1.68
N TYR A 91 -7.27 -0.03 -1.89
CA TYR A 91 -5.95 -0.66 -1.87
C TYR A 91 -5.66 -1.38 -0.55
N PHE A 92 -5.89 -0.72 0.60
CA PHE A 92 -5.69 -1.35 1.91
C PHE A 92 -6.65 -2.51 2.17
N LYS A 93 -7.93 -2.35 1.76
CA LYS A 93 -8.91 -3.44 1.84
C LYS A 93 -8.47 -4.64 1.00
N THR A 94 -8.02 -4.43 -0.23
CA THR A 94 -7.50 -5.49 -1.10
C THR A 94 -6.33 -6.21 -0.46
N LEU A 95 -5.34 -5.49 0.07
CA LEU A 95 -4.21 -6.11 0.77
C LEU A 95 -4.69 -6.99 1.92
N ALA A 96 -5.57 -6.47 2.78
CA ALA A 96 -6.10 -7.23 3.91
C ALA A 96 -6.82 -8.52 3.46
N LEU A 97 -7.65 -8.44 2.42
CA LEU A 97 -8.37 -9.58 1.86
C LEU A 97 -7.42 -10.64 1.28
N ILE A 98 -6.35 -10.22 0.59
CA ILE A 98 -5.32 -11.13 0.07
C ILE A 98 -4.63 -11.90 1.21
N TYR A 99 -4.24 -11.21 2.29
CA TYR A 99 -3.60 -11.84 3.45
C TYR A 99 -4.56 -12.74 4.24
N LEU A 100 -5.87 -12.53 4.10
CA LEU A 100 -6.93 -13.41 4.59
C LEU A 100 -7.30 -14.53 3.60
N TYR A 101 -6.60 -14.65 2.47
CA TYR A 101 -6.88 -15.61 1.38
C TYR A 101 -8.28 -15.46 0.77
N ARG A 102 -8.92 -14.28 0.91
CA ARG A 102 -10.24 -13.95 0.35
C ARG A 102 -10.09 -13.35 -1.05
N ILE A 103 -9.58 -14.16 -1.97
CA ILE A 103 -9.11 -13.69 -3.29
C ILE A 103 -10.23 -13.17 -4.19
N GLU A 104 -11.42 -13.78 -4.15
CA GLU A 104 -12.57 -13.31 -4.94
C GLU A 104 -12.96 -11.88 -4.55
N GLU A 105 -13.14 -11.63 -3.25
CA GLU A 105 -13.45 -10.30 -2.72
C GLU A 105 -12.32 -9.30 -2.98
N ALA A 106 -11.06 -9.74 -2.94
CA ALA A 106 -9.92 -8.91 -3.31
C ALA A 106 -9.99 -8.48 -4.78
N SER A 107 -10.33 -9.40 -5.69
CA SER A 107 -10.50 -9.15 -7.12
C SER A 107 -11.64 -8.17 -7.41
N ASP A 108 -12.77 -8.31 -6.72
CA ASP A 108 -13.89 -7.37 -6.81
C ASP A 108 -13.47 -5.97 -6.35
N THR A 109 -12.74 -5.89 -5.24
CA THR A 109 -12.23 -4.64 -4.68
C THR A 109 -11.21 -3.97 -5.62
N ILE A 110 -10.34 -4.75 -6.29
CA ILE A 110 -9.42 -4.25 -7.32
C ILE A 110 -10.19 -3.65 -8.49
N THR A 111 -11.19 -4.38 -8.99
CA THR A 111 -12.03 -3.92 -10.12
C THR A 111 -12.74 -2.62 -9.77
N GLN A 112 -13.32 -2.54 -8.57
CA GLN A 112 -13.93 -1.31 -8.04
C GLN A 112 -12.92 -0.14 -8.00
N GLY A 113 -11.69 -0.39 -7.55
CA GLY A 113 -10.63 0.62 -7.52
C GLY A 113 -10.23 1.10 -8.91
N GLU A 114 -10.07 0.19 -9.86
CA GLU A 114 -9.74 0.51 -11.26
C GLU A 114 -10.86 1.32 -11.94
N GLU A 115 -12.12 0.94 -11.73
CA GLU A 115 -13.28 1.66 -12.25
C GLU A 115 -13.38 3.07 -11.65
N LEU A 116 -13.25 3.19 -10.33
CA LEU A 116 -13.24 4.47 -9.65
C LEU A 116 -12.13 5.37 -10.20
N LEU A 117 -10.92 4.86 -10.31
CA LEU A 117 -9.77 5.59 -10.82
C LEU A 117 -9.99 6.04 -12.28
N LYS A 118 -10.71 5.29 -13.12
CA LYS A 118 -11.07 5.74 -14.48
C LYS A 118 -12.00 6.96 -14.49
N THR A 119 -12.83 7.14 -13.45
CA THR A 119 -13.78 8.26 -13.33
C THR A 119 -13.15 9.54 -12.80
N LEU A 120 -11.98 9.48 -12.17
CA LEU A 120 -11.34 10.65 -11.57
C LEU A 120 -10.75 11.61 -12.63
N PRO A 121 -10.83 12.93 -12.39
CA PRO A 121 -10.15 13.91 -13.24
C PRO A 121 -8.62 13.81 -13.07
N ASN A 122 -7.88 14.41 -14.00
CA ASN A 122 -6.40 14.55 -13.94
C ASN A 122 -5.60 13.24 -13.98
N LYS A 123 -5.88 12.38 -14.97
CA LYS A 123 -5.20 11.09 -15.21
C LYS A 123 -3.68 11.17 -15.44
N LEU A 124 -3.13 12.37 -15.63
CA LEU A 124 -1.71 12.61 -15.84
C LEU A 124 -0.97 13.04 -14.55
N SER A 125 -1.69 13.30 -13.45
CA SER A 125 -1.05 13.73 -12.20
C SER A 125 -0.18 12.60 -11.60
N MET A 126 0.86 12.99 -10.86
CA MET A 126 1.73 12.02 -10.19
C MET A 126 0.97 11.20 -9.15
N ASP A 127 0.04 11.83 -8.42
CA ASP A 127 -0.81 11.13 -7.46
C ASP A 127 -1.69 10.07 -8.13
N TYR A 128 -2.25 10.37 -9.30
CA TYR A 128 -3.02 9.42 -10.09
C TYR A 128 -2.16 8.21 -10.48
N LYS A 129 -0.98 8.46 -11.04
CA LYS A 129 -0.04 7.40 -11.46
C LYS A 129 0.38 6.53 -10.28
N LYS A 130 0.61 7.13 -9.11
CA LYS A 130 0.94 6.39 -7.87
C LYS A 130 -0.18 5.43 -7.47
N ARG A 131 -1.44 5.88 -7.45
CA ARG A 131 -2.58 5.01 -7.10
C ARG A 131 -2.82 3.93 -8.16
N LYS A 132 -2.65 4.27 -9.44
CA LYS A 132 -2.68 3.29 -10.53
C LYS A 132 -1.63 2.19 -10.31
N ALA A 133 -0.40 2.57 -10.03
CA ALA A 133 0.71 1.65 -9.82
C ALA A 133 0.47 0.70 -8.64
N ARG A 134 -0.13 1.22 -7.55
CA ARG A 134 -0.55 0.42 -6.38
C ARG A 134 -1.64 -0.60 -6.71
N LEU A 135 -2.67 -0.21 -7.47
CA LEU A 135 -3.71 -1.15 -7.91
C LEU A 135 -3.13 -2.25 -8.80
N VAL A 136 -2.25 -1.89 -9.73
CA VAL A 136 -1.55 -2.87 -10.58
C VAL A 136 -0.67 -3.81 -9.74
N PHE A 137 -0.01 -3.28 -8.70
CA PHE A 137 0.77 -4.09 -7.76
C PHE A 137 -0.10 -5.15 -7.06
N VAL A 138 -1.18 -4.75 -6.39
CA VAL A 138 -2.03 -5.70 -5.64
C VAL A 138 -2.73 -6.71 -6.55
N LYS A 139 -2.95 -6.36 -7.81
CA LYS A 139 -3.40 -7.30 -8.85
C LYS A 139 -2.34 -8.36 -9.15
N GLY A 140 -1.06 -7.98 -9.23
CA GLY A 140 0.03 -8.94 -9.29
C GLY A 140 0.05 -9.88 -8.07
N VAL A 141 -0.18 -9.34 -6.87
CA VAL A 141 -0.25 -10.15 -5.65
C VAL A 141 -1.45 -11.12 -5.68
N SER A 142 -2.62 -10.72 -6.20
CA SER A 142 -3.80 -11.59 -6.25
C SER A 142 -3.65 -12.76 -7.24
N TYR A 143 -2.78 -12.64 -8.25
CA TYR A 143 -2.43 -13.75 -9.16
C TYR A 143 -1.29 -14.62 -8.64
N ASN A 144 -0.62 -14.23 -7.56
CA ASN A 144 0.49 -15.00 -7.02
C ASN A 144 0.01 -16.31 -6.41
N LYS A 145 0.67 -17.43 -6.77
CA LYS A 145 0.30 -18.78 -6.33
C LYS A 145 0.40 -19.04 -4.83
N PHE A 146 1.13 -18.21 -4.09
CA PHE A 146 1.20 -18.30 -2.64
C PHE A 146 -0.12 -17.90 -1.97
N TYR A 147 -0.75 -16.82 -2.46
CA TYR A 147 -2.01 -16.31 -1.93
C TYR A 147 -3.24 -16.87 -2.64
N ASN A 148 -3.09 -17.26 -3.91
CA ASN A 148 -4.18 -17.76 -4.74
C ASN A 148 -3.79 -19.09 -5.39
N GLN A 149 -4.39 -20.19 -4.95
CA GLN A 149 -4.11 -21.52 -5.52
C GLN A 149 -4.45 -21.62 -7.02
N ASN A 150 -5.38 -20.79 -7.50
CA ASN A 150 -5.75 -20.67 -8.91
C ASN A 150 -4.97 -19.55 -9.63
N GLY A 151 -3.98 -18.97 -8.97
CA GLY A 151 -3.14 -17.91 -9.50
C GLY A 151 -2.26 -18.38 -10.66
N ASP A 152 -1.87 -17.43 -11.51
CA ASP A 152 -0.96 -17.66 -12.63
C ASP A 152 0.30 -16.81 -12.43
N VAL A 153 1.45 -17.48 -12.39
CA VAL A 153 2.75 -16.84 -12.08
C VAL A 153 3.17 -15.88 -13.19
N ASP A 154 2.86 -16.19 -14.45
CA ASP A 154 3.20 -15.32 -15.57
C ASP A 154 2.31 -14.08 -15.60
N ILE A 155 1.02 -14.23 -15.28
CA ILE A 155 0.11 -13.07 -15.11
C ILE A 155 0.55 -12.21 -13.91
N ALA A 156 0.93 -12.82 -12.79
CA ALA A 156 1.45 -12.09 -11.63
C ALA A 156 2.70 -11.27 -12.00
N LEU A 157 3.64 -11.88 -12.72
CA LEU A 157 4.86 -11.22 -13.20
C LEU A 157 4.57 -10.06 -14.15
N GLU A 158 3.63 -10.23 -15.09
CA GLU A 158 3.21 -9.14 -15.99
C GLU A 158 2.78 -7.90 -15.19
N HIS A 159 1.93 -8.10 -14.17
CA HIS A 159 1.46 -7.01 -13.33
C HIS A 159 2.58 -6.43 -12.47
N PHE A 160 3.50 -7.24 -11.92
CA PHE A 160 4.63 -6.69 -11.18
C PHE A 160 5.58 -5.88 -12.06
N TYR A 161 5.82 -6.28 -13.31
CA TYR A 161 6.60 -5.48 -14.26
C TYR A 161 5.91 -4.16 -14.62
N GLN A 162 4.60 -4.20 -14.87
CA GLN A 162 3.81 -3.00 -15.12
C GLN A 162 3.82 -2.05 -13.91
N SER A 163 3.64 -2.59 -12.71
CA SER A 163 3.72 -1.80 -11.47
C SER A 163 5.11 -1.20 -11.30
N LEU A 164 6.17 -1.99 -11.46
CA LEU A 164 7.55 -1.52 -11.37
C LEU A 164 7.81 -0.34 -12.30
N ALA A 165 7.42 -0.44 -13.58
CA ALA A 165 7.60 0.64 -14.55
C ALA A 165 6.87 1.93 -14.14
N LEU A 166 5.64 1.81 -13.65
CA LEU A 166 4.88 2.97 -13.14
C LEU A 166 5.49 3.55 -11.86
N GLN A 167 5.97 2.69 -10.94
CA GLN A 167 6.61 3.12 -9.69
C GLN A 167 7.95 3.83 -9.95
N GLU A 168 8.68 3.42 -10.99
CA GLU A 168 9.87 4.12 -11.46
C GLU A 168 9.56 5.48 -12.07
N GLU A 169 8.49 5.58 -12.86
CA GLU A 169 8.01 6.85 -13.40
C GLU A 169 7.64 7.83 -12.28
N VAL A 170 7.02 7.34 -11.20
CA VAL A 170 6.66 8.19 -10.06
C VAL A 170 7.78 8.43 -9.06
N GLY A 171 8.85 7.63 -9.11
CA GLY A 171 10.00 7.73 -8.21
C GLY A 171 9.73 7.25 -6.78
N ASP A 172 8.71 6.42 -6.55
CA ASP A 172 8.38 5.91 -5.22
C ASP A 172 9.26 4.69 -4.87
N LYS A 173 10.40 4.95 -4.22
CA LYS A 173 11.41 3.94 -3.91
C LYS A 173 10.89 2.78 -3.07
N GLU A 174 9.92 3.01 -2.18
CA GLU A 174 9.35 1.94 -1.38
C GLU A 174 8.51 0.99 -2.22
N GLU A 175 7.69 1.54 -3.11
CA GLU A 175 6.81 0.74 -3.97
C GLU A 175 7.57 0.06 -5.12
N ILE A 176 8.65 0.69 -5.62
CA ILE A 176 9.63 0.04 -6.52
C ILE A 176 10.19 -1.21 -5.83
N SER A 177 10.59 -1.08 -4.58
CA SER A 177 11.16 -2.18 -3.78
C SER A 177 10.16 -3.33 -3.59
N LEU A 178 8.89 -3.03 -3.34
CA LEU A 178 7.83 -4.05 -3.26
C LEU A 178 7.60 -4.77 -4.61
N SER A 179 7.60 -4.03 -5.72
CA SER A 179 7.42 -4.60 -7.05
C SER A 179 8.59 -5.53 -7.42
N LEU A 180 9.83 -5.13 -7.10
CA LEU A 180 11.02 -5.97 -7.26
C LEU A 180 10.92 -7.26 -6.43
N GLN A 181 10.47 -7.17 -5.17
CA GLN A 181 10.27 -8.36 -4.33
C GLN A 181 9.23 -9.31 -4.93
N GLY A 182 8.13 -8.79 -5.46
CA GLY A 182 7.14 -9.58 -6.18
C GLY A 182 7.78 -10.35 -7.35
N ILE A 183 8.59 -9.67 -8.18
CA ILE A 183 9.30 -10.30 -9.30
C ILE A 183 10.27 -11.38 -8.82
N ILE A 184 11.11 -11.06 -7.83
CA ILE A 184 12.11 -11.99 -7.25
C ILE A 184 11.42 -13.25 -6.74
N PHE A 185 10.35 -13.08 -5.97
CA PHE A 185 9.63 -14.21 -5.39
C PHE A 185 9.00 -15.11 -6.47
N ASN A 186 8.34 -14.53 -7.46
CA ASN A 186 7.69 -15.30 -8.53
C ASN A 186 8.72 -16.01 -9.43
N LEU A 187 9.81 -15.34 -9.80
CA LEU A 187 10.85 -15.96 -10.62
C LEU A 187 11.59 -17.07 -9.87
N GLY A 188 12.06 -16.80 -8.65
CA GLY A 188 12.86 -17.76 -7.87
C GLY A 188 12.02 -18.90 -7.32
N ASN A 189 11.00 -18.60 -6.51
CA ASN A 189 10.28 -19.62 -5.73
C ASN A 189 9.20 -20.34 -6.54
N LEU A 190 8.57 -19.66 -7.51
CA LEU A 190 7.43 -20.21 -8.24
C LEU A 190 7.78 -20.71 -9.64
N LYS A 191 8.78 -20.13 -10.31
CA LYS A 191 9.27 -20.61 -11.62
C LYS A 191 10.60 -21.35 -11.58
N GLY A 192 11.39 -21.22 -10.51
CA GLY A 192 12.76 -21.76 -10.46
C GLY A 192 13.75 -21.04 -11.39
N GLU A 193 13.41 -19.85 -11.88
CA GLU A 193 14.24 -19.02 -12.76
C GLU A 193 15.26 -18.20 -11.94
N THR A 194 16.07 -18.86 -11.13
CA THR A 194 16.97 -18.25 -10.12
C THR A 194 17.93 -17.23 -10.74
N ASP A 195 18.52 -17.51 -11.89
CA ASP A 195 19.44 -16.59 -12.56
C ASP A 195 18.76 -15.26 -12.95
N LYS A 196 17.48 -15.30 -13.32
CA LYS A 196 16.72 -14.07 -13.59
C LYS A 196 16.35 -13.37 -12.30
N ALA A 197 15.94 -14.11 -11.26
CA ALA A 197 15.64 -13.54 -9.95
C ALA A 197 16.84 -12.80 -9.35
N LEU A 198 18.05 -13.36 -9.46
CA LEU A 198 19.29 -12.74 -8.96
C LEU A 198 19.58 -11.37 -9.56
N LYS A 199 19.31 -11.16 -10.86
CA LYS A 199 19.44 -9.84 -11.50
C LYS A 199 18.52 -8.80 -10.86
N TYR A 200 17.33 -9.19 -10.44
CA TYR A 200 16.41 -8.30 -9.73
C TYR A 200 16.80 -8.11 -8.27
N VAL A 201 17.40 -9.13 -7.62
CA VAL A 201 17.98 -9.00 -6.27
C VAL A 201 19.09 -7.95 -6.26
N GLU A 202 20.01 -7.96 -7.23
CA GLU A 202 21.07 -6.94 -7.35
C GLU A 202 20.49 -5.52 -7.43
N ARG A 203 19.44 -5.34 -8.24
CA ARG A 203 18.74 -4.06 -8.38
C ARG A 203 18.02 -3.64 -7.10
N PHE A 204 17.40 -4.60 -6.41
CA PHE A 204 16.77 -4.38 -5.10
C PHE A 204 17.81 -3.96 -4.05
N LEU A 205 18.95 -4.65 -3.98
CA LEU A 205 20.06 -4.34 -3.07
C LEU A 205 20.63 -2.95 -3.33
N ALA A 206 20.91 -2.61 -4.59
CA ALA A 206 21.40 -1.29 -4.98
C ALA A 206 20.43 -0.15 -4.62
N LEU A 207 19.14 -0.46 -4.53
CA LEU A 207 18.13 0.47 -4.07
C LEU A 207 18.19 0.62 -2.54
N VAL A 208 18.20 -0.48 -1.78
CA VAL A 208 18.13 -0.46 -0.30
C VAL A 208 19.44 -0.07 0.40
N GLU A 209 20.60 -0.37 -0.19
CA GLU A 209 21.92 0.00 0.34
C GLU A 209 22.15 1.52 0.41
N LYS A 210 21.39 2.30 -0.35
CA LYS A 210 21.45 3.77 -0.31
C LYS A 210 20.97 4.40 1.01
N LYS A 211 20.63 3.60 2.04
CA LYS A 211 20.13 4.05 3.36
C LYS A 211 18.90 4.97 3.32
N GLU A 212 18.19 4.99 2.20
CA GLU A 212 16.96 5.79 2.03
C GLU A 212 15.69 5.03 2.44
N PHE A 213 15.84 3.82 2.99
CA PHE A 213 14.72 2.96 3.40
C PHE A 213 14.51 3.04 4.91
N LYS A 214 13.36 3.61 5.29
CA LYS A 214 12.96 3.71 6.71
C LYS A 214 12.42 2.38 7.24
N ASN A 215 11.73 1.61 6.41
CA ASN A 215 11.07 0.37 6.82
C ASN A 215 11.95 -0.88 6.56
N LYS A 216 12.68 -1.33 7.58
CA LYS A 216 13.59 -2.49 7.52
C LYS A 216 12.87 -3.86 7.43
N TYR A 217 11.60 -3.94 7.81
CA TYR A 217 10.82 -5.19 7.74
C TYR A 217 10.53 -5.61 6.29
N LYS A 218 10.33 -4.64 5.39
CA LYS A 218 10.18 -4.88 3.95
C LYS A 218 11.49 -5.33 3.27
N ILE A 219 12.65 -5.10 3.90
CA ILE A 219 13.96 -5.55 3.37
C ILE A 219 14.21 -7.03 3.69
N ALA A 220 13.74 -7.49 4.85
CA ALA A 220 13.98 -8.86 5.32
C ALA A 220 13.32 -9.94 4.43
N TYR A 221 12.11 -9.68 3.89
CA TYR A 221 11.38 -10.67 3.09
C TYR A 221 12.03 -10.95 1.72
N GLY A 222 12.73 -9.97 1.13
CA GLY A 222 13.46 -10.14 -0.13
C GLY A 222 14.76 -10.95 0.00
N LEU A 223 15.34 -11.02 1.20
CA LEU A 223 16.62 -11.71 1.46
C LEU A 223 16.45 -13.13 1.99
N THR A 224 15.30 -13.48 2.57
CA THR A 224 15.04 -14.82 3.13
C THR A 224 14.55 -15.84 2.12
N ASN A 225 14.13 -15.41 0.93
CA ASN A 225 13.33 -16.22 0.00
C ASN A 225 14.04 -16.53 -1.32
N VAL A 226 15.38 -16.54 -1.34
CA VAL A 226 16.17 -17.17 -2.40
C VAL A 226 16.98 -18.27 -1.72
N GLN A 227 16.40 -19.49 -1.65
CA GLN A 227 17.12 -20.71 -1.24
C GLN A 227 17.40 -21.57 -2.45
#